data_AF-A0A815T4B2-F1
#
_entry.id   AF-A0A815T4B2-F1
#
_cell.length_a   1.000
_cell.length_b   1.000
_cell.length_c   1.000
_cell.angle_alpha   90.00
_cell.angle_beta   90.00
_cell.angle_gamma   90.00
#
_symmetry.space_group_name_H-M   'P 1'
#
loop_
_entity.id
_entity.type
_entity.pdbx_description
1 polymer ?
#
loop_
_entity_poly.entity_id
_entity_poly.type
_entity_poly.pdbx_seq_one_letter_code
_entity_poly.pdbx_strand_id
1 'polypeptide(L)'
;MSASENIYEQDKLVQQYLLFHYGKPNELFEWSSVIDGITSSNSLNFPVQTAELAIKHFKLPKDNAPTRVLDIGCAVGRSSFELSVKFDQVLGIDYSQKFIDAALKLKQHSQIKYDFQVEGDIRQKTIAHVPEYAKKDRVQFEHGDACNLPLKDLGQFDCVHAANLICRLPTPKKFLTDVKQILKKDGILVITSPYSWFETFTPKVG
;
A
#
# COMPACT_ATOMS: atom_id res chain seq x y z
N MET A 1 -5.02 -11.67 -25.46
CA MET A 1 -4.68 -12.32 -24.17
C MET A 1 -5.69 -11.79 -23.17
N SER A 2 -6.52 -12.66 -22.59
CA SER A 2 -7.63 -12.26 -21.74
C SER A 2 -7.11 -11.54 -20.50
N ALA A 3 -7.71 -10.40 -20.18
CA ALA A 3 -7.54 -9.76 -18.89
C ALA A 3 -7.87 -10.81 -17.83
N SER A 4 -6.86 -11.29 -17.10
CA SER A 4 -7.08 -12.00 -15.85
C SER A 4 -7.96 -11.09 -15.00
N GLU A 5 -9.16 -11.55 -14.62
CA GLU A 5 -10.04 -10.80 -13.73
C GLU A 5 -9.20 -10.27 -12.57
N ASN A 6 -9.16 -8.95 -12.41
CA ASN A 6 -8.38 -8.30 -11.37
C ASN A 6 -8.93 -8.78 -10.04
N ILE A 7 -8.24 -9.74 -9.40
CA ILE A 7 -8.74 -10.41 -8.20
C ILE A 7 -9.13 -9.38 -7.14
N TYR A 8 -8.42 -8.26 -7.06
CA TYR A 8 -8.60 -7.19 -6.09
C TYR A 8 -9.91 -6.39 -6.25
N GLU A 9 -10.67 -6.60 -7.33
CA GLU A 9 -11.98 -5.98 -7.54
C GLU A 9 -13.13 -6.69 -6.79
N GLN A 10 -12.80 -7.65 -5.92
CA GLN A 10 -13.77 -8.32 -5.05
C GLN A 10 -13.94 -7.56 -3.74
N ASP A 11 -15.19 -7.31 -3.32
CA ASP A 11 -15.48 -6.61 -2.04
C ASP A 11 -14.87 -7.34 -0.84
N LYS A 12 -14.78 -8.68 -0.92
CA LYS A 12 -14.12 -9.53 0.08
C LYS A 12 -12.66 -9.13 0.28
N LEU A 13 -11.92 -8.82 -0.79
CA LEU A 13 -10.51 -8.42 -0.66
C LEU A 13 -10.37 -7.02 -0.08
N VAL A 14 -11.28 -6.08 -0.41
CA VAL A 14 -11.30 -4.75 0.23
C VAL A 14 -11.45 -4.90 1.74
N GLN A 15 -12.39 -5.74 2.20
CA GLN A 15 -12.59 -6.01 3.62
C GLN A 15 -11.37 -6.65 4.28
N GLN A 16 -10.73 -7.62 3.61
CA GLN A 16 -9.51 -8.26 4.11
C GLN A 16 -8.34 -7.28 4.21
N TYR A 17 -8.16 -6.38 3.23
CA TYR A 17 -7.11 -5.36 3.29
C TYR A 17 -7.42 -4.26 4.31
N LEU A 18 -8.69 -3.87 4.48
CA LEU A 18 -9.10 -2.97 5.58
C LEU A 18 -8.76 -3.59 6.93
N LEU A 19 -9.01 -4.89 7.11
CA LEU A 19 -8.63 -5.61 8.31
C LEU A 19 -7.11 -5.69 8.48
N PHE A 20 -6.40 -6.12 7.45
CA PHE A 20 -4.94 -6.22 7.49
C PHE A 20 -4.25 -4.87 7.78
N HIS A 21 -4.82 -3.76 7.31
CA HIS A 21 -4.22 -2.43 7.41
C HIS A 21 -4.68 -1.62 8.64
N TYR A 22 -5.91 -1.83 9.11
CA TYR A 22 -6.52 -1.01 10.17
C TYR A 22 -7.09 -1.84 11.33
N GLY A 23 -7.11 -3.16 11.21
CA GLY A 23 -7.61 -4.07 12.23
C GLY A 23 -6.82 -3.97 13.52
N LYS A 24 -7.52 -4.10 14.63
CA LYS A 24 -6.93 -4.16 15.97
C LYS A 24 -6.24 -5.51 16.17
N PRO A 25 -5.25 -5.60 17.08
CA PRO A 25 -4.54 -6.86 17.32
C PRO A 25 -5.44 -8.07 17.60
N ASN A 26 -6.53 -7.88 18.35
CA ASN A 26 -7.50 -8.95 18.64
C ASN A 26 -8.29 -9.37 17.40
N GLU A 27 -8.72 -8.43 16.55
CA GLU A 27 -9.44 -8.71 15.30
C GLU A 27 -8.55 -9.45 14.30
N LEU A 28 -7.27 -9.06 14.23
CA LEU A 28 -6.27 -9.73 13.40
C LEU A 28 -5.94 -11.13 13.90
N PHE A 29 -5.92 -11.34 15.21
CA PHE A 29 -5.71 -12.65 15.82
C PHE A 29 -6.88 -13.61 15.56
N GLU A 30 -8.12 -13.12 15.72
CA GLU A 30 -9.34 -13.87 15.38
C GLU A 30 -9.31 -14.29 13.90
N TRP A 31 -8.96 -13.37 13.01
CA TRP A 31 -8.85 -13.65 11.57
C TRP A 31 -7.68 -14.58 11.21
N SER A 32 -6.50 -14.41 11.83
CA SER A 32 -5.32 -15.23 11.54
C SER A 32 -5.42 -16.64 12.10
N SER A 33 -6.21 -16.87 13.15
CA SER A 33 -6.53 -18.22 13.63
C SER A 33 -7.29 -19.06 12.59
N VAL A 34 -7.86 -18.43 11.57
CA VAL A 34 -8.59 -19.08 10.47
C VAL A 34 -7.78 -19.13 9.18
N ILE A 35 -6.68 -18.39 9.08
CA ILE A 35 -5.76 -18.42 7.93
C ILE A 35 -4.42 -18.98 8.40
N ASP A 36 -4.23 -20.29 8.19
CA ASP A 36 -2.95 -20.98 8.39
C ASP A 36 -1.80 -20.17 7.76
N GLY A 37 -0.94 -19.59 8.61
CA GLY A 37 0.32 -18.98 8.18
C GLY A 37 0.52 -17.48 8.42
N ILE A 38 -0.42 -16.74 9.03
CA ILE A 38 -0.22 -15.32 9.42
C ILE A 38 -0.11 -15.20 10.95
N THR A 39 0.82 -15.91 11.57
CA THR A 39 0.92 -15.98 13.04
C THR A 39 2.33 -15.74 13.54
N SER A 40 2.92 -14.62 13.13
CA SER A 40 3.92 -13.98 13.98
C SER A 40 3.42 -12.60 14.39
N SER A 41 3.56 -12.25 15.67
CA SER A 41 3.29 -10.91 16.22
C SER A 41 3.94 -9.78 15.42
N ASN A 42 4.95 -10.09 14.61
CA ASN A 42 5.67 -9.18 13.73
C ASN A 42 4.88 -8.75 12.47
N SER A 43 3.83 -9.47 12.09
CA SER A 43 2.97 -9.13 10.95
C SER A 43 1.85 -8.14 11.29
N LEU A 44 1.63 -7.88 12.58
CA LEU A 44 0.74 -6.82 13.05
C LEU A 44 1.31 -5.46 12.65
N ASN A 45 0.47 -4.56 12.12
CA ASN A 45 0.86 -3.22 11.70
C ASN A 45 1.89 -3.17 10.55
N PHE A 46 1.96 -4.19 9.69
CA PHE A 46 2.91 -4.21 8.56
C PHE A 46 2.98 -2.88 7.76
N PRO A 47 1.86 -2.27 7.30
CA PRO A 47 1.92 -1.01 6.55
C PRO A 47 2.50 0.16 7.37
N VAL A 48 2.33 0.13 8.69
CA VAL A 48 2.88 1.14 9.61
C VAL A 48 4.38 0.96 9.73
N GLN A 49 4.83 -0.28 10.00
CA GLN A 49 6.25 -0.58 10.17
C GLN A 49 7.06 -0.22 8.90
N THR A 50 6.53 -0.52 7.71
CA THR A 50 7.26 -0.20 6.46
C THR A 50 7.33 1.31 6.20
N ALA A 51 6.27 2.05 6.51
CA ALA A 51 6.27 3.51 6.45
C ALA A 51 7.21 4.14 7.48
N GLU A 52 7.23 3.64 8.72
CA GLU A 52 8.16 4.07 9.77
C GLU A 52 9.62 3.82 9.38
N LEU A 53 9.92 2.67 8.77
CA LEU A 53 11.25 2.38 8.23
C LEU A 53 11.63 3.38 7.13
N ALA A 54 10.71 3.70 6.21
CA ALA A 54 10.95 4.73 5.20
C ALA A 54 11.26 6.09 5.85
N ILE A 55 10.45 6.51 6.82
CA ILE A 55 10.62 7.77 7.56
C ILE A 55 11.95 7.80 8.32
N LYS A 56 12.31 6.71 8.99
CA LYS A 56 13.55 6.58 9.77
C LYS A 56 14.79 6.72 8.91
N HIS A 57 14.78 6.15 7.72
CA HIS A 57 15.92 6.18 6.80
C HIS A 57 15.92 7.39 5.86
N PHE A 58 14.81 8.12 5.79
CA PHE A 58 14.70 9.33 5.00
C PHE A 58 15.48 10.49 5.63
N LYS A 59 16.35 11.12 4.83
CA LYS A 59 17.08 12.34 5.20
C LYS A 59 16.44 13.53 4.49
N LEU A 60 16.16 14.59 5.25
CA LEU A 60 15.63 15.81 4.67
C LEU A 60 16.63 16.41 3.66
N PRO A 61 16.16 16.80 2.46
CA PRO A 61 16.97 17.55 1.51
C PRO A 61 17.50 18.84 2.11
N LYS A 62 18.70 19.26 1.67
CA LYS A 62 19.34 20.50 2.16
C LYS A 62 18.73 21.77 1.58
N ASP A 63 18.03 21.66 0.47
CA ASP A 63 17.45 22.78 -0.27
C ASP A 63 16.08 23.21 0.27
N ASN A 64 15.58 22.57 1.34
CA ASN A 64 14.27 22.80 1.95
C ASN A 64 13.09 22.74 0.96
N ALA A 65 13.26 22.08 -0.19
CA ALA A 65 12.17 21.88 -1.13
C ALA A 65 11.09 20.96 -0.52
N PRO A 66 9.79 21.15 -0.86
CA PRO A 66 8.74 20.25 -0.42
C PRO A 66 9.04 18.79 -0.79
N THR A 67 8.98 17.93 0.21
CA THR A 67 9.34 16.52 0.10
C THR A 67 8.18 15.71 -0.47
N ARG A 68 8.49 14.82 -1.42
CA ARG A 68 7.49 14.01 -2.14
C ARG A 68 7.79 12.53 -1.95
N VAL A 69 6.75 11.75 -1.65
CA VAL A 69 6.81 10.28 -1.63
C VAL A 69 5.75 9.67 -2.54
N LEU A 70 6.16 8.65 -3.29
CA LEU A 70 5.26 7.77 -4.03
C LEU A 70 5.06 6.48 -3.25
N ASP A 71 3.84 6.17 -2.86
CA ASP A 71 3.43 4.89 -2.28
C ASP A 71 2.75 4.06 -3.39
N ILE A 72 3.51 3.16 -4.02
CA ILE A 72 3.05 2.38 -5.17
C ILE A 72 2.60 0.99 -4.70
N GLY A 73 1.39 0.59 -5.09
CA GLY A 73 0.66 -0.51 -4.44
C GLY A 73 0.12 -0.10 -3.08
N CYS A 74 -0.47 1.10 -2.97
CA CYS A 74 -0.88 1.68 -1.68
C CYS A 74 -2.10 0.97 -1.04
N ALA A 75 -2.78 0.10 -1.78
CA ALA A 75 -4.03 -0.55 -1.40
C ALA A 75 -5.02 0.44 -0.78
N VAL A 76 -5.50 0.16 0.44
CA VAL A 76 -6.46 1.01 1.17
C VAL A 76 -5.78 2.17 1.94
N GLY A 77 -4.55 2.53 1.59
CA GLY A 77 -3.93 3.82 1.93
C GLY A 77 -3.26 3.94 3.30
N ARG A 78 -3.13 2.86 4.08
CA ARG A 78 -2.58 2.96 5.45
C ARG A 78 -1.17 3.51 5.48
N SER A 79 -0.24 2.94 4.71
CA SER A 79 1.13 3.44 4.60
C SER A 79 1.18 4.90 4.12
N SER A 80 0.32 5.27 3.17
CA SER A 80 0.22 6.65 2.68
C SER A 80 -0.15 7.65 3.79
N PHE A 81 -1.08 7.28 4.69
CA PHE A 81 -1.42 8.11 5.84
C PHE A 81 -0.26 8.22 6.84
N GLU A 82 0.49 7.15 7.10
CA GLU A 82 1.67 7.18 7.97
C GLU A 82 2.79 8.06 7.38
N LEU A 83 3.06 7.92 6.08
CA LEU A 83 4.07 8.70 5.35
C LEU A 83 3.76 10.21 5.37
N SER A 84 2.48 10.61 5.42
CA SER A 84 2.05 12.01 5.44
C SER A 84 2.57 12.82 6.65
N VAL A 85 2.98 12.13 7.72
CA VAL A 85 3.57 12.76 8.91
C VAL A 85 4.92 13.38 8.57
N LYS A 86 5.70 12.77 7.69
CA LYS A 86 7.05 13.20 7.35
C LYS A 86 7.14 13.95 6.02
N PHE A 87 6.42 13.47 5.01
CA PHE A 87 6.48 14.03 3.65
C PHE A 87 5.43 15.12 3.45
N ASP A 88 5.76 16.14 2.67
CA ASP A 88 4.86 17.26 2.36
C ASP A 88 3.80 16.88 1.33
N GLN A 89 4.12 15.92 0.45
CA GLN A 89 3.22 15.36 -0.55
C GLN A 89 3.36 13.84 -0.60
N VAL A 90 2.24 13.14 -0.47
CA VAL A 90 2.14 11.69 -0.62
C VAL A 90 1.21 11.40 -1.79
N LEU A 91 1.70 10.67 -2.78
CA LEU A 91 0.89 10.11 -3.85
C LEU A 91 0.80 8.60 -3.67
N GLY A 92 -0.39 8.09 -3.39
CA GLY A 92 -0.68 6.66 -3.35
C GLY A 92 -1.26 6.19 -4.69
N ILE A 93 -0.66 5.18 -5.31
CA ILE A 93 -1.16 4.57 -6.55
C ILE A 93 -1.43 3.09 -6.32
N ASP A 94 -2.58 2.61 -6.78
CA ASP A 94 -2.91 1.18 -6.78
C ASP A 94 -3.64 0.77 -8.06
N TYR A 95 -3.46 -0.49 -8.46
CA TYR A 95 -4.10 -1.06 -9.65
C TYR A 95 -5.58 -1.40 -9.42
N SER A 96 -6.03 -1.53 -8.17
CA SER A 96 -7.44 -1.75 -7.87
C SER A 96 -8.18 -0.43 -7.65
N GLN A 97 -9.20 -0.19 -8.48
CA GLN A 97 -10.08 0.97 -8.31
C GLN A 97 -10.83 0.88 -6.98
N LYS A 98 -11.27 -0.33 -6.57
CA LYS A 98 -11.95 -0.51 -5.28
C LYS A 98 -11.08 -0.20 -4.06
N PHE A 99 -9.79 -0.51 -4.11
CA PHE A 99 -8.86 -0.10 -3.06
C PHE A 99 -8.71 1.42 -3.00
N ILE A 100 -8.56 2.07 -4.15
CA ILE A 100 -8.50 3.53 -4.24
C ILE A 100 -9.79 4.17 -3.74
N ASP A 101 -10.96 3.65 -4.09
CA ASP A 101 -12.25 4.15 -3.61
C ASP A 101 -12.36 4.05 -2.08
N ALA A 102 -11.87 2.95 -1.49
CA ALA A 102 -11.81 2.80 -0.03
C ALA A 102 -10.81 3.78 0.60
N ALA A 103 -9.64 3.99 0.01
CA ALA A 103 -8.65 4.95 0.48
C ALA A 103 -9.17 6.39 0.43
N LEU A 104 -9.88 6.77 -0.64
CA LEU A 104 -10.53 8.06 -0.80
C LEU A 104 -11.65 8.28 0.22
N LYS A 105 -12.50 7.27 0.45
CA LYS A 105 -13.54 7.31 1.50
C LYS A 105 -12.92 7.46 2.90
N LEU A 106 -11.80 6.78 3.19
CA LEU A 106 -11.06 6.93 4.44
C LEU A 106 -10.51 8.35 4.58
N LYS A 107 -9.91 8.90 3.52
CA LYS A 107 -9.42 10.29 3.52
C LYS A 107 -10.56 11.28 3.79
N GLN A 108 -11.71 11.12 3.13
CA GLN A 108 -12.85 12.02 3.25
C GLN A 108 -13.54 11.94 4.62
N HIS A 109 -13.80 10.73 5.12
CA HIS A 109 -14.62 10.51 6.31
C HIS A 109 -13.83 10.21 7.58
N SER A 110 -12.51 10.02 7.47
CA SER A 110 -11.60 9.54 8.52
C SER A 110 -11.90 8.14 9.04
N GLN A 111 -12.97 7.49 8.56
CA GLN A 111 -13.35 6.15 8.95
C GLN A 111 -14.23 5.47 7.92
N ILE A 112 -14.20 4.14 7.88
CA ILE A 112 -15.13 3.31 7.09
C ILE A 112 -15.56 2.11 7.93
N LYS A 113 -16.88 1.83 7.92
CA LYS A 113 -17.43 0.60 8.50
C LYS A 113 -17.29 -0.53 7.50
N TYR A 114 -16.86 -1.69 7.96
CA TYR A 114 -16.78 -2.91 7.15
C TYR A 114 -17.00 -4.12 8.04
N ASP A 115 -17.13 -5.28 7.41
CA ASP A 115 -17.26 -6.56 8.10
C ASP A 115 -16.31 -7.58 7.49
N PHE A 116 -15.81 -8.49 8.31
CA PHE A 116 -14.86 -9.52 7.91
C PHE A 116 -15.31 -10.90 8.37
N GLN A 117 -14.90 -11.92 7.62
CA GLN A 117 -15.19 -13.32 7.93
C GLN A 117 -14.28 -13.76 9.08
N VAL A 118 -14.89 -14.29 10.15
CA VAL A 118 -14.18 -14.90 11.28
C VAL A 118 -14.02 -16.38 11.01
N GLU A 119 -15.12 -17.15 10.94
CA GLU A 119 -15.12 -18.59 10.70
C GLU A 119 -16.36 -19.01 9.91
N GLY A 120 -16.23 -19.86 8.88
CA GLY A 120 -17.38 -20.28 8.07
C GLY A 120 -18.19 -19.07 7.56
N ASP A 121 -19.49 -19.02 7.84
CA ASP A 121 -20.36 -17.88 7.50
C ASP A 121 -20.44 -16.80 8.60
N ILE A 122 -19.70 -16.97 9.71
CA ILE A 122 -19.66 -16.01 10.82
C ILE A 122 -18.86 -14.78 10.40
N ARG A 123 -19.47 -13.60 10.55
CA ARG A 123 -18.89 -12.31 10.19
C ARG A 123 -18.94 -11.34 11.37
N GLN A 124 -17.89 -10.53 11.51
CA GLN A 124 -17.78 -9.49 12.53
C GLN A 124 -17.74 -8.11 11.88
N LYS A 125 -18.47 -7.16 12.47
CA LYS A 125 -18.45 -5.75 12.03
C LYS A 125 -17.36 -4.99 12.79
N THR A 126 -16.64 -4.13 12.10
CA THR A 126 -15.66 -3.21 12.70
C THR A 126 -15.56 -1.91 11.90
N ILE A 127 -14.64 -1.02 12.30
CA ILE A 127 -14.43 0.29 11.72
C ILE A 127 -12.93 0.51 11.51
N ALA A 128 -12.54 0.81 10.26
CA ALA A 128 -11.21 1.28 9.95
C ALA A 128 -11.15 2.78 10.26
N HIS A 129 -10.13 3.21 11.00
CA HIS A 129 -9.93 4.62 11.34
C HIS A 129 -8.60 5.12 10.76
N VAL A 130 -8.64 6.28 10.12
CA VAL A 130 -7.41 7.02 9.78
C VAL A 130 -6.79 7.52 11.09
N PRO A 131 -5.47 7.33 11.32
CA PRO A 131 -4.81 7.81 12.53
C PRO A 131 -4.97 9.33 12.69
N GLU A 132 -5.28 9.79 13.91
CA GLU A 132 -5.54 11.22 14.19
C GLU A 132 -4.36 12.14 13.84
N TYR A 133 -3.13 11.63 13.95
CA TYR A 133 -1.91 12.38 13.65
C TYR A 133 -1.64 12.51 12.13
N ALA A 134 -2.32 11.74 11.28
CA ALA A 134 -2.09 11.74 9.84
C ALA A 134 -2.48 13.09 9.21
N LYS A 135 -1.68 13.57 8.26
CA LYS A 135 -1.90 14.82 7.53
C LYS A 135 -2.62 14.53 6.21
N LYS A 136 -3.92 14.25 6.29
CA LYS A 136 -4.76 13.83 5.15
C LYS A 136 -4.69 14.78 3.95
N ASP A 137 -4.54 16.09 4.17
CA ASP A 137 -4.44 17.08 3.10
C ASP A 137 -3.17 16.94 2.25
N ARG A 138 -2.15 16.24 2.77
CA ARG A 138 -0.91 15.93 2.04
C ARG A 138 -1.01 14.67 1.18
N VAL A 139 -2.09 13.89 1.33
CA VAL A 139 -2.24 12.58 0.68
C VAL A 139 -3.16 12.68 -0.53
N GLN A 140 -2.73 12.15 -1.66
CA GLN A 140 -3.54 11.97 -2.86
C GLN A 140 -3.56 10.48 -3.25
N PHE A 141 -4.66 10.03 -3.82
CA PHE A 141 -4.83 8.65 -4.27
C PHE A 141 -5.25 8.63 -5.72
N GLU A 142 -4.60 7.79 -6.52
CA GLU A 142 -4.87 7.63 -7.94
C GLU A 142 -4.91 6.14 -8.30
N HIS A 143 -5.81 5.78 -9.21
CA HIS A 143 -5.80 4.47 -9.83
C HIS A 143 -4.74 4.45 -10.94
N GLY A 144 -3.86 3.44 -10.94
CA GLY A 144 -2.79 3.34 -11.92
C GLY A 144 -2.03 2.02 -11.88
N ASP A 145 -1.35 1.71 -12.98
CA ASP A 145 -0.53 0.51 -13.11
C ASP A 145 0.94 0.81 -12.79
N ALA A 146 1.49 0.13 -11.78
CA ALA A 146 2.89 0.21 -11.40
C ALA A 146 3.86 -0.19 -12.53
N CYS A 147 3.41 -1.03 -13.47
CA CYS A 147 4.17 -1.41 -14.66
C CYS A 147 4.03 -0.40 -15.81
N ASN A 148 3.16 0.60 -15.71
CA ASN A 148 2.91 1.60 -16.75
C ASN A 148 2.70 3.02 -16.18
N LEU A 149 3.68 3.47 -15.37
CA LEU A 149 3.64 4.79 -14.75
C LEU A 149 3.86 5.92 -15.77
N PRO A 150 3.11 7.03 -15.68
CA PRO A 150 3.31 8.20 -16.54
C PRO A 150 4.53 9.02 -16.08
N LEU A 151 5.74 8.49 -16.32
CA LEU A 151 6.99 9.00 -15.71
C LEU A 151 7.25 10.49 -15.93
N LYS A 152 6.82 11.05 -17.08
CA LYS A 152 7.00 12.47 -17.40
C LYS A 152 6.11 13.36 -16.53
N ASP A 153 4.90 12.93 -16.23
CA ASP A 153 3.89 13.73 -15.53
C ASP A 153 4.04 13.61 -14.01
N LEU A 154 4.55 12.47 -13.52
CA LEU A 154 4.80 12.23 -12.09
C LEU A 154 5.90 13.14 -11.50
N GLY A 155 6.88 13.50 -12.32
CA GLY A 155 8.10 14.18 -11.85
C GLY A 155 8.95 13.27 -10.96
N GLN A 156 9.70 13.88 -10.02
CA GLN A 156 10.62 13.14 -9.14
C GLN A 156 10.17 13.11 -7.67
N PHE A 157 10.58 12.04 -6.97
CA PHE A 157 10.26 11.76 -5.58
C PHE A 157 11.53 11.60 -4.72
N ASP A 158 11.44 12.05 -3.47
CA ASP A 158 12.46 11.88 -2.44
C ASP A 158 12.42 10.46 -1.85
N CYS A 159 11.27 9.81 -1.91
CA CYS A 159 11.07 8.43 -1.49
C CYS A 159 10.11 7.71 -2.45
N VAL A 160 10.40 6.46 -2.77
CA VAL A 160 9.45 5.53 -3.38
C VAL A 160 9.28 4.35 -2.44
N HIS A 161 8.05 4.12 -1.99
CA HIS A 161 7.66 3.05 -1.08
C HIS A 161 6.81 2.03 -1.85
N ALA A 162 7.28 0.78 -1.90
CA ALA A 162 6.65 -0.32 -2.62
C ALA A 162 6.54 -1.55 -1.70
N ALA A 163 5.53 -1.53 -0.83
CA ALA A 163 5.32 -2.60 0.15
C ALA A 163 4.35 -3.67 -0.37
N ASN A 164 4.74 -4.94 -0.22
CA ASN A 164 3.98 -6.11 -0.68
C ASN A 164 3.62 -6.06 -2.19
N LEU A 165 4.48 -5.45 -3.01
CA LEU A 165 4.18 -5.19 -4.43
C LEU A 165 5.02 -6.04 -5.40
N ILE A 166 6.36 -6.04 -5.26
CA ILE A 166 7.25 -6.40 -6.38
C ILE A 166 7.04 -7.83 -6.93
N CYS A 167 6.67 -8.79 -6.08
CA CYS A 167 6.41 -10.18 -6.51
C CYS A 167 5.00 -10.41 -7.07
N ARG A 168 4.22 -9.34 -7.22
CA ARG A 168 2.89 -9.33 -7.85
C ARG A 168 2.90 -8.60 -9.19
N LEU A 169 4.06 -8.12 -9.63
CA LEU A 169 4.21 -7.41 -10.89
C LEU A 169 4.51 -8.39 -12.04
N PRO A 170 3.89 -8.24 -13.22
CA PRO A 170 4.24 -9.04 -14.39
C PRO A 170 5.64 -8.69 -14.92
N THR A 171 6.08 -7.45 -14.75
CA THR A 171 7.38 -6.96 -15.23
C THR A 171 8.18 -6.23 -14.14
N PRO A 172 8.62 -6.95 -13.08
CA PRO A 172 9.28 -6.32 -11.92
C PRO A 172 10.59 -5.60 -12.29
N LYS A 173 11.31 -6.08 -13.31
CA LYS A 173 12.51 -5.40 -13.85
C LYS A 173 12.19 -4.04 -14.48
N LYS A 174 11.06 -3.94 -15.19
CA LYS A 174 10.59 -2.68 -15.79
C LYS A 174 10.26 -1.69 -14.68
N PHE A 175 9.49 -2.13 -13.68
CA PHE A 175 9.18 -1.31 -12.51
C PHE A 175 10.43 -0.73 -11.84
N LEU A 176 11.47 -1.54 -11.59
CA LEU A 176 12.73 -1.04 -11.01
C LEU A 176 13.44 -0.02 -11.92
N THR A 177 13.38 -0.22 -13.23
CA THR A 177 13.94 0.73 -14.23
C THR A 177 13.18 2.06 -14.22
N ASP A 178 11.86 2.01 -14.10
CA ASP A 178 10.98 3.18 -14.05
C ASP A 178 11.18 3.95 -12.75
N VAL A 179 11.21 3.25 -11.60
CA VAL A 179 11.49 3.85 -10.29
C VAL A 179 12.83 4.58 -10.28
N LYS A 180 13.86 4.01 -10.91
CA LYS A 180 15.18 4.67 -11.02
C LYS A 180 15.12 6.02 -11.73
N GLN A 181 14.18 6.22 -12.66
CA GLN A 181 14.05 7.48 -13.40
C GLN A 181 13.33 8.57 -12.60
N ILE A 182 12.40 8.18 -11.74
CA ILE A 182 11.58 9.10 -10.93
C ILE A 182 12.15 9.32 -9.53
N LEU A 183 13.14 8.55 -9.09
CA LEU A 183 13.80 8.77 -7.81
C LEU A 183 14.83 9.91 -7.93
N LYS A 184 14.74 10.88 -7.02
CA LYS A 184 15.75 11.95 -6.92
C LYS A 184 17.11 11.37 -6.54
N LYS A 185 18.16 12.14 -6.83
CA LYS A 185 19.50 11.88 -6.28
C LYS A 185 19.41 11.88 -4.74
N ASP A 186 20.06 10.90 -4.12
CA ASP A 186 20.02 10.64 -2.66
C ASP A 186 18.64 10.28 -2.09
N GLY A 187 17.63 10.10 -2.96
CA GLY A 187 16.32 9.57 -2.58
C GLY A 187 16.39 8.10 -2.18
N ILE A 188 15.36 7.64 -1.47
CA ILE A 188 15.30 6.26 -0.97
C ILE A 188 14.23 5.43 -1.71
N LEU A 189 14.57 4.18 -1.99
CA LEU A 189 13.62 3.18 -2.48
C LEU A 189 13.44 2.12 -1.39
N VAL A 190 12.20 1.96 -0.92
CA VAL A 190 11.82 0.95 0.06
C VAL A 190 11.00 -0.11 -0.65
N ILE A 191 11.49 -1.36 -0.62
CA ILE A 191 10.80 -2.52 -1.19
C ILE A 191 10.64 -3.55 -0.08
N THR A 192 9.41 -3.97 0.16
CA THR A 192 9.11 -5.10 1.03
C THR A 192 8.20 -6.06 0.28
N SER A 193 8.38 -7.36 0.50
CA SER A 193 7.67 -8.38 -0.25
C SER A 193 7.71 -9.71 0.48
N PRO A 194 6.66 -10.53 0.41
CA PRO A 194 6.72 -11.92 0.85
C PRO A 194 7.53 -12.79 -0.12
N TYR A 195 7.89 -12.28 -1.30
CA TYR A 195 8.65 -12.99 -2.33
C TYR A 195 8.01 -14.33 -2.72
N SER A 196 6.67 -14.37 -2.83
CA SER A 196 5.95 -15.60 -3.19
C SER A 196 6.04 -15.96 -4.67
N TRP A 197 6.24 -14.96 -5.55
CA TRP A 197 6.46 -15.13 -7.00
C TRP A 197 5.45 -16.05 -7.70
N PHE A 198 4.18 -15.98 -7.30
CA PHE A 198 3.13 -16.78 -7.92
C PHE A 198 3.04 -16.44 -9.42
N GLU A 199 3.12 -17.47 -10.28
CA GLU A 199 3.17 -17.32 -11.74
C GLU A 199 1.93 -16.63 -12.34
N THR A 200 0.81 -16.67 -11.62
CA THR A 200 -0.42 -15.94 -11.96
C THR A 200 -0.23 -14.42 -11.98
N PHE A 201 0.78 -13.90 -11.26
CA PHE A 201 1.12 -12.47 -11.23
C PHE A 201 2.46 -12.18 -11.91
N THR A 202 3.46 -13.03 -11.70
CA THR A 202 4.81 -12.85 -12.23
C THR A 202 5.23 -14.09 -13.03
N PRO A 203 5.05 -14.08 -14.37
CA PRO A 203 5.46 -15.20 -15.21
C PRO A 203 6.96 -15.50 -15.12
N LYS A 204 7.34 -16.77 -15.26
CA LYS A 204 8.76 -17.16 -15.39
C LYS A 204 9.36 -16.52 -16.63
N VAL A 205 10.59 -16.03 -16.49
CA VAL A 205 11.39 -15.59 -17.63
C VAL A 205 11.96 -16.85 -18.30
N GLY A 206 11.63 -17.07 -19.57
CA GLY A 206 12.22 -18.12 -20.40
C GLY A 206 13.68 -17.84 -20.75
#